data_AF-A0A0G0TWG9-F1
#
_entry.id   AF-A0A0G0TWG9-F1
#
_cell.length_a   1.000
_cell.length_b   1.000
_cell.length_c   1.000
_cell.angle_alpha   90.00
_cell.angle_beta   90.00
_cell.angle_gamma   90.00
#
_symmetry.space_group_name_H-M   'P 1'
#
loop_
_entity.id
_entity.type
_entity.pdbx_description
1 polymer ?
#
loop_
_entity_poly.entity_id
_entity_poly.type
_entity_poly.pdbx_seq_one_letter_code
_entity_poly.pdbx_strand_id
1 'polypeptide(L)'
;MGAPAGILVLYDNRTRNIEYDDNVQSGAAAIQNMLLMAYSLGIGSCWICHLPTKRQLRKILKIPHNYDPLAYIALGYPLKKIKERPRRHKTEELMSYNKFSFKEKTPSRIELRLWVNRLGRRVYYKLPMRKYIKPIVDKLFEKKFE
;
A
#
# COMPACT_ATOMS: atom_id res chain seq x y z
N MET A 1 14.31 14.31 11.18
CA MET A 1 12.94 14.71 11.57
C MET A 1 11.96 14.06 10.62
N GLY A 2 10.91 13.42 11.13
CA GLY A 2 9.88 12.76 10.32
C GLY A 2 8.88 13.76 9.73
N ALA A 3 7.93 13.27 8.93
CA ALA A 3 6.82 14.08 8.44
C ALA A 3 5.99 14.65 9.61
N PRO A 4 5.74 15.98 9.67
CA PRO A 4 5.01 16.61 10.79
C PRO A 4 3.52 16.29 10.80
N ALA A 5 2.93 15.91 9.66
CA ALA A 5 1.52 15.59 9.55
C ALA A 5 1.32 14.24 8.85
N GLY A 6 0.20 13.58 9.17
CA GLY A 6 -0.24 12.47 8.36
C GLY A 6 -1.73 12.19 8.48
N ILE A 7 -2.25 11.56 7.42
CA ILE A 7 -3.67 11.31 7.20
C ILE A 7 -3.87 9.81 7.04
N LEU A 8 -4.64 9.19 7.93
CA LEU A 8 -5.12 7.82 7.73
C LEU A 8 -6.42 7.86 6.93
N VAL A 9 -6.40 7.31 5.72
CA VAL A 9 -7.57 7.27 4.85
C VAL A 9 -8.39 6.02 5.16
N LEU A 10 -9.66 6.25 5.48
CA LEU A 10 -10.66 5.23 5.75
C LEU A 10 -11.75 5.29 4.67
N TYR A 11 -12.37 4.15 4.40
CA TYR A 11 -13.49 4.09 3.46
C TYR A 11 -14.60 3.19 4.01
N ASP A 12 -15.85 3.55 3.72
CA ASP A 12 -17.03 2.79 4.14
C ASP A 12 -17.10 1.46 3.39
N ASN A 13 -17.07 0.34 4.12
CA ASN A 13 -17.08 -1.00 3.53
C ASN A 13 -18.49 -1.51 3.23
N ARG A 14 -19.54 -0.70 3.40
CA ARG A 14 -20.91 -1.00 2.99
C ARG A 14 -21.13 -0.80 1.49
N THR A 15 -20.24 -1.36 0.67
CA THR A 15 -20.36 -1.32 -0.78
C THR A 15 -21.28 -2.42 -1.31
N ARG A 16 -22.03 -2.11 -2.38
CA ARG A 16 -22.82 -3.09 -3.13
C ARG A 16 -21.98 -3.85 -4.16
N ASN A 17 -20.85 -3.28 -4.58
CA ASN A 17 -20.04 -3.82 -5.66
C ASN A 17 -18.70 -4.39 -5.16
N ILE A 18 -18.79 -5.54 -4.51
CA ILE A 18 -17.63 -6.24 -3.92
C ILE A 18 -16.70 -6.80 -5.01
N GLU A 19 -17.25 -7.17 -6.17
CA GLU A 19 -16.48 -7.82 -7.25
C GLU A 19 -15.34 -6.94 -7.77
N TYR A 20 -15.55 -5.62 -7.79
CA TYR A 20 -14.59 -4.66 -8.34
C TYR A 20 -13.84 -3.83 -7.28
N ASP A 21 -14.02 -4.11 -5.99
CA ASP A 21 -13.38 -3.36 -4.90
C ASP A 21 -13.50 -1.83 -5.06
N ASP A 22 -14.69 -1.33 -5.38
CA ASP A 22 -14.96 0.09 -5.66
C ASP A 22 -14.51 1.01 -4.52
N ASN A 23 -14.66 0.56 -3.28
CA ASN A 23 -14.17 1.21 -2.07
C ASN A 23 -12.66 1.49 -2.10
N VAL A 24 -11.86 0.54 -2.57
CA VAL A 24 -10.42 0.70 -2.69
C VAL A 24 -10.11 1.64 -3.85
N GLN A 25 -10.81 1.53 -4.98
CA GLN A 25 -10.59 2.39 -6.15
C GLN A 25 -10.90 3.86 -5.83
N SER A 26 -12.05 4.14 -5.22
CA SER A 26 -12.45 5.48 -4.82
C SER A 26 -11.49 6.08 -3.79
N GLY A 27 -11.10 5.30 -2.78
CA GLY A 27 -10.11 5.73 -1.80
C GLY A 27 -8.73 5.99 -2.41
N ALA A 28 -8.29 5.15 -3.35
CA ALA A 28 -7.03 5.31 -4.06
C ALA A 28 -7.01 6.57 -4.94
N ALA A 29 -8.10 6.87 -5.65
CA ALA A 29 -8.25 8.09 -6.44
C ALA A 29 -8.22 9.34 -5.55
N ALA A 30 -8.93 9.31 -4.42
CA ALA A 30 -8.92 10.41 -3.45
C ALA A 30 -7.51 10.66 -2.89
N ILE A 31 -6.77 9.59 -2.55
CA ILE A 31 -5.37 9.69 -2.13
C ILE A 31 -4.53 10.34 -3.22
N GLN A 32 -4.61 9.84 -4.47
CA GLN A 32 -3.80 10.38 -5.56
C GLN A 32 -4.07 11.87 -5.78
N ASN A 33 -5.33 12.32 -5.68
CA ASN A 33 -5.68 13.73 -5.76
C ASN A 33 -5.06 14.55 -4.62
N MET A 34 -5.06 14.02 -3.38
CA MET A 34 -4.38 14.67 -2.26
C MET A 34 -2.87 14.80 -2.49
N LEU A 35 -2.22 13.78 -3.06
CA LEU A 35 -0.78 13.82 -3.35
C LEU A 35 -0.44 14.83 -4.45
N LEU A 36 -1.28 14.92 -5.49
CA LEU A 36 -1.12 15.92 -6.55
C LEU A 36 -1.28 17.35 -6.01
N MET A 37 -2.28 17.57 -5.15
CA MET A 37 -2.47 18.86 -4.49
C MET A 37 -1.29 19.20 -3.58
N ALA A 38 -0.85 18.27 -2.73
CA ALA A 38 0.31 18.46 -1.87
C ALA A 38 1.56 18.86 -2.68
N TYR A 39 1.82 18.15 -3.78
CA TYR A 39 2.92 18.48 -4.70
C TYR A 39 2.79 19.89 -5.27
N SER A 40 1.60 20.31 -5.70
CA SER A 40 1.36 21.67 -6.22
C SER A 40 1.66 22.78 -5.19
N LEU A 41 1.53 22.47 -3.89
CA LEU A 41 1.84 23.36 -2.78
C LEU A 41 3.30 23.26 -2.30
N GLY A 42 4.14 22.48 -2.98
CA GLY A 42 5.52 22.22 -2.55
C GLY A 42 5.64 21.32 -1.32
N ILE A 43 4.56 20.62 -0.94
CA ILE A 43 4.53 19.68 0.18
C ILE A 43 4.96 18.30 -0.33
N GLY A 44 5.97 17.71 0.29
CA GLY A 44 6.35 16.32 0.06
C GLY A 44 5.34 15.36 0.68
N SER A 45 5.02 14.29 -0.03
CA SER A 45 4.02 13.32 0.39
C SER A 45 4.44 11.87 0.13
N CYS A 46 4.08 10.94 1.02
CA CYS A 46 4.36 9.51 0.86
C CYS A 46 3.11 8.65 1.11
N TRP A 47 2.75 7.82 0.13
CA TRP A 47 1.68 6.83 0.24
C TRP A 47 2.19 5.55 0.89
N ILE A 48 1.71 5.24 2.10
CA ILE A 48 2.15 4.09 2.88
C ILE A 48 1.00 3.06 3.01
N CYS A 49 1.20 1.89 2.40
CA CYS A 49 0.29 0.73 2.54
C CYS A 49 0.82 -0.35 3.50
N HIS A 50 2.08 -0.25 3.93
CA HIS A 50 2.65 -1.19 4.91
C HIS A 50 2.23 -0.78 6.32
N LEU A 51 1.00 -1.13 6.68
CA LEU A 51 0.39 -0.75 7.95
C LEU A 51 0.19 -1.96 8.88
N PRO A 52 0.01 -1.72 10.19
CA PRO A 52 -0.53 -2.73 11.09
C PRO A 52 -1.84 -3.32 10.55
N THR A 53 -2.20 -4.50 11.05
CA THR A 53 -3.45 -5.15 10.61
C THR A 53 -4.66 -4.23 10.81
N LYS A 54 -5.66 -4.30 9.91
CA LYS A 54 -6.91 -3.50 10.04
C LYS A 54 -7.53 -3.64 11.43
N ARG A 55 -7.50 -4.84 12.04
CA ARG A 55 -7.97 -5.10 13.41
C ARG A 55 -7.21 -4.28 14.46
N GLN A 56 -5.88 -4.21 14.36
CA GLN A 56 -5.05 -3.41 15.28
C GLN A 56 -5.33 -1.92 15.11
N LEU A 57 -5.40 -1.43 13.87
CA LEU A 57 -5.73 -0.03 13.59
C LEU A 57 -7.10 0.35 14.16
N ARG A 58 -8.13 -0.48 13.94
CA ARG A 58 -9.46 -0.29 14.54
C ARG A 58 -9.41 -0.19 16.05
N LYS A 59 -8.65 -1.07 16.71
CA LYS A 59 -8.51 -1.05 18.18
C LYS A 59 -7.82 0.21 18.68
N ILE A 60 -6.73 0.62 18.04
CA ILE A 60 -5.90 1.76 18.47
C ILE A 60 -6.67 3.08 18.27
N LEU A 61 -7.30 3.23 17.11
CA LEU A 61 -7.95 4.49 16.68
C LEU A 61 -9.46 4.49 16.87
N LYS A 62 -10.02 3.45 17.51
CA LYS A 62 -11.46 3.27 17.75
C LYS A 62 -12.30 3.39 16.47
N ILE A 63 -11.79 2.87 15.35
CA ILE A 63 -12.46 2.95 14.04
C ILE A 63 -13.65 1.96 14.02
N PRO A 64 -14.85 2.40 13.63
CA PRO A 64 -16.02 1.52 13.50
C PRO A 64 -15.81 0.37 12.51
N HIS A 65 -16.57 -0.71 12.69
CA HIS A 65 -16.45 -1.91 11.86
C HIS A 65 -16.83 -1.68 10.39
N ASN A 66 -17.71 -0.72 10.12
CA ASN A 66 -18.13 -0.37 8.77
C ASN A 66 -17.09 0.50 8.02
N TYR A 67 -15.94 0.80 8.63
CA TYR A 67 -14.85 1.49 7.95
C TYR A 67 -13.60 0.60 7.85
N ASP A 68 -13.00 0.65 6.67
CA ASP A 68 -11.78 -0.05 6.32
C ASP A 68 -10.62 0.95 6.19
N PRO A 69 -9.53 0.78 6.96
CA PRO A 69 -8.30 1.50 6.71
C PRO A 69 -7.69 1.10 5.37
N LEU A 70 -7.39 2.09 4.53
CA LEU A 70 -6.82 1.88 3.19
C LEU A 70 -5.31 2.15 3.16
N ALA A 71 -4.91 3.38 3.51
CA ALA A 71 -3.51 3.80 3.49
C ALA A 71 -3.28 4.96 4.45
N TYR A 72 -2.01 5.17 4.80
CA TYR A 72 -1.56 6.33 5.56
C TYR A 72 -0.74 7.23 4.64
N ILE A 73 -1.02 8.53 4.68
CA ILE A 73 -0.33 9.54 3.90
C ILE A 73 0.51 10.39 4.84
N ALA A 74 1.83 10.32 4.69
CA ALA A 74 2.75 11.20 5.41
C ALA A 74 2.96 12.48 4.60
N LEU A 75 2.88 13.65 5.25
CA LEU A 75 2.98 14.97 4.63
C LEU A 75 4.03 15.83 5.35
N GLY A 76 4.89 16.50 4.59
CA GLY A 76 5.92 17.37 5.15
C GLY A 76 6.77 18.06 4.10
N TYR A 77 7.47 19.12 4.52
CA TYR A 77 8.41 19.80 3.64
C TYR A 77 9.73 19.01 3.56
N PRO A 78 10.22 18.68 2.36
CA PRO A 78 11.45 17.91 2.20
C PRO A 78 12.67 18.75 2.63
N LEU A 79 13.54 18.16 3.44
CA LEU A 79 14.77 18.81 3.92
C LEU A 79 15.85 18.98 2.83
N LYS A 80 15.72 18.24 1.73
CA LYS A 80 16.64 18.25 0.59
C LYS A 80 15.84 18.16 -0.70
N LYS A 81 16.41 18.67 -1.79
CA LYS A 81 15.83 18.51 -3.12
C LYS A 81 15.75 17.02 -3.48
N ILE A 82 14.56 16.54 -3.80
CA ILE A 82 14.35 15.14 -4.18
C ILE A 82 14.61 15.01 -5.68
N LYS A 83 15.45 14.04 -6.07
CA LYS A 83 15.65 13.70 -7.48
C LYS A 83 14.49 12.82 -7.94
N GLU A 84 13.86 13.20 -9.04
CA GLU A 84 12.83 12.39 -9.67
C GLU A 84 13.40 11.03 -10.08
N ARG A 85 12.68 9.96 -9.76
CA ARG A 85 13.06 8.61 -10.20
C ARG A 85 12.50 8.39 -11.61
N PRO A 86 13.30 7.89 -12.55
CA PRO A 86 12.78 7.56 -13.87
C PRO A 86 11.70 6.49 -13.75
N ARG A 87 10.68 6.57 -14.61
CA ARG A 87 9.67 5.52 -14.72
C ARG A 87 10.35 4.21 -15.11
N ARG A 88 9.98 3.12 -14.44
CA ARG A 88 10.59 1.79 -14.68
C ARG A 88 10.27 1.22 -16.06
N HIS A 89 9.04 1.41 -16.53
CA HIS A 89 8.52 0.86 -17.78
C HIS A 89 8.19 1.99 -18.75
N LYS A 90 8.37 1.73 -20.04
CA LYS A 90 7.93 2.65 -21.10
C LYS A 90 6.41 2.59 -21.27
N THR A 91 5.81 3.64 -21.82
CA THR A 91 4.35 3.72 -21.98
C THR A 91 3.83 2.62 -22.90
N GLU A 92 4.58 2.26 -23.93
CA GLU A 92 4.23 1.23 -24.91
C GLU A 92 4.21 -0.18 -24.30
N GLU A 93 4.89 -0.38 -23.15
CA GLU A 93 4.87 -1.65 -22.41
C GLU A 93 3.63 -1.78 -21.50
N LEU A 94 2.96 -0.67 -21.19
CA LEU A 94 1.85 -0.59 -20.24
C LEU A 94 0.48 -0.45 -20.93
N MET A 95 0.46 -0.13 -22.23
CA MET A 95 -0.78 0.09 -22.98
C MET A 95 -1.02 -1.06 -23.96
N SER A 96 -2.29 -1.43 -24.14
CA SER A 96 -2.73 -2.33 -25.20
C SER A 96 -4.03 -1.81 -25.80
N TYR A 97 -4.23 -2.01 -27.10
CA TYR A 97 -5.41 -1.55 -27.82
C TYR A 97 -6.30 -2.73 -28.19
N ASN A 98 -7.60 -2.63 -27.91
CA ASN A 98 -8.66 -3.62 -28.19
C ASN A 98 -8.53 -4.97 -27.46
N LYS A 99 -7.31 -5.55 -27.37
CA LYS A 99 -7.02 -6.82 -26.73
C LYS A 99 -5.75 -6.68 -25.89
N PHE A 100 -5.67 -7.47 -24.83
CA PHE A 100 -4.50 -7.50 -23.96
C PHE A 100 -3.29 -8.11 -24.68
N SER A 101 -2.18 -7.37 -24.74
CA SER A 101 -0.97 -7.81 -25.44
C SER A 101 0.28 -7.49 -24.62
N PHE A 102 0.63 -8.35 -23.65
CA PHE A 102 1.94 -8.26 -23.04
C PHE A 102 3.00 -8.97 -23.91
N LYS A 103 4.18 -8.36 -24.00
CA LYS A 103 5.40 -9.05 -24.48
C LYS A 103 6.05 -9.92 -23.39
N GLU A 104 5.64 -9.77 -22.13
CA GLU A 104 6.14 -10.58 -21.03
C GLU A 104 5.55 -12.00 -21.07
N LYS A 105 6.41 -12.99 -20.81
CA LYS A 105 5.99 -14.38 -20.64
C LYS A 105 5.08 -14.44 -19.42
N THR A 106 3.81 -14.81 -19.60
CA THR A 106 2.92 -15.14 -18.49
C THR A 106 3.65 -16.15 -17.59
N PRO A 107 3.80 -15.89 -16.28
CA PRO A 107 4.46 -16.84 -15.40
C PRO A 107 3.69 -18.16 -15.48
N SER A 108 4.34 -19.21 -16.02
CA SER A 108 3.67 -20.45 -16.42
C SER A 108 3.17 -21.29 -15.24
N ARG A 109 3.50 -20.89 -14.01
CA ARG A 109 2.97 -21.44 -12.76
C ARG A 109 2.95 -20.34 -11.71
N ILE A 110 2.01 -20.44 -10.76
CA ILE A 110 2.03 -19.71 -9.49
C ILE A 110 3.47 -19.76 -8.97
N GLU A 111 4.15 -18.61 -8.86
CA GLU A 111 5.48 -18.59 -8.27
C GLU A 111 5.36 -19.18 -6.87
N LEU A 112 5.88 -20.41 -6.69
CA LEU A 112 5.83 -21.14 -5.43
C LEU A 112 6.28 -20.24 -4.26
N ARG A 113 7.26 -19.37 -4.54
CA ARG A 113 7.75 -18.31 -3.64
C ARG A 113 6.66 -17.33 -3.20
N LEU A 114 5.80 -16.83 -4.10
CA LEU A 114 4.69 -15.95 -3.74
C LEU A 114 3.66 -16.66 -2.87
N TRP A 115 3.34 -17.92 -3.19
CA TRP A 115 2.43 -18.72 -2.38
C TRP A 115 3.01 -18.97 -0.98
N VAL A 116 4.27 -19.39 -0.88
CA VAL A 116 4.99 -19.57 0.39
C VAL A 116 5.01 -18.27 1.19
N ASN A 117 5.28 -17.12 0.55
CA ASN A 117 5.28 -15.81 1.21
C ASN A 117 3.88 -15.44 1.74
N ARG A 118 2.82 -15.70 0.97
CA ARG A 118 1.43 -15.45 1.38
C ARG A 118 1.03 -16.33 2.56
N LEU A 119 1.37 -17.61 2.51
CA LEU A 119 1.11 -18.56 3.60
C LEU A 119 1.91 -18.21 4.85
N GLY A 120 3.20 -17.94 4.72
CA GLY A 120 4.07 -17.52 5.81
C GLY A 120 3.54 -16.27 6.51
N ARG A 121 3.11 -15.25 5.75
CA ARG A 121 2.42 -14.08 6.33
C ARG A 121 1.13 -14.49 7.04
N ARG A 122 0.25 -15.27 6.40
CA ARG A 122 -1.04 -15.67 6.98
C ARG A 122 -0.87 -16.44 8.30
N VAL A 123 0.11 -17.32 8.38
CA VAL A 123 0.47 -18.08 9.59
C VAL A 123 1.06 -17.15 10.66
N TYR A 124 2.03 -16.29 10.30
CA TYR A 124 2.63 -15.31 11.22
C TYR A 124 1.59 -14.38 11.89
N TYR A 125 0.60 -13.91 11.14
CA TYR A 125 -0.47 -13.05 11.67
C TYR A 125 -1.50 -13.79 12.52
N LYS A 126 -1.56 -15.13 12.46
CA LYS A 126 -2.47 -15.98 13.27
C LYS A 126 -1.81 -16.58 14.51
N LEU A 127 -0.48 -16.72 14.55
CA LEU A 127 0.24 -17.35 15.65
C LEU A 127 0.27 -16.49 16.94
N PRO A 128 0.04 -17.09 18.13
CA PRO A 128 0.10 -16.37 19.41
C PRO A 128 1.51 -15.97 19.82
N MET A 129 2.55 -16.67 19.36
CA MET A 129 3.97 -16.40 19.67
C MET A 129 4.63 -15.33 18.78
N ARG A 130 3.82 -14.52 18.09
CA ARG A 130 4.31 -13.52 17.13
C ARG A 130 5.38 -12.58 17.70
N LYS A 131 5.31 -12.26 18.99
CA LYS A 131 6.25 -11.36 19.69
C LYS A 131 7.70 -11.87 19.66
N TYR A 132 7.91 -13.19 19.69
CA TYR A 132 9.25 -13.79 19.74
C TYR A 132 9.90 -13.91 18.36
N ILE A 133 9.11 -14.06 17.30
CA ILE A 133 9.60 -14.27 15.92
C ILE A 133 9.63 -12.95 15.14
N LYS A 134 8.97 -11.90 15.66
CA LYS A 134 8.93 -10.56 15.06
C LYS A 134 10.30 -10.00 14.66
N PRO A 135 11.37 -10.06 15.48
CA PRO A 135 12.68 -9.51 15.10
C PRO A 135 13.28 -10.18 13.86
N ILE A 136 13.06 -11.49 13.70
CA ILE A 136 13.57 -12.28 12.58
C ILE A 136 12.76 -11.96 11.32
N VAL A 137 11.43 -11.89 11.45
CA VAL A 137 10.52 -11.60 10.34
C VAL A 137 10.70 -10.18 9.83
N ASP A 138 10.85 -9.19 10.72
CA ASP A 138 11.07 -7.80 10.33
C ASP A 138 12.40 -7.70 9.54
N LYS A 139 13.45 -8.40 9.97
CA LYS A 139 14.73 -8.47 9.22
C LYS A 139 14.62 -9.17 7.85
N LEU A 140 13.74 -10.16 7.71
CA LEU A 140 13.57 -10.93 6.47
C LEU A 140 12.63 -10.27 5.44
N PHE A 141 11.62 -9.54 5.90
CA PHE A 141 10.51 -9.07 5.06
C PHE A 141 10.37 -7.55 4.97
N GLU A 142 10.89 -6.77 5.93
CA GLU A 142 10.87 -5.31 5.81
C GLU A 142 12.00 -4.85 4.91
N LYS A 143 11.63 -4.22 3.80
CA LYS A 143 12.59 -3.57 2.90
C LYS A 143 13.08 -2.31 3.63
N LYS A 144 14.31 -2.32 4.12
CA LYS A 144 14.94 -1.11 4.65
C LYS A 144 15.13 -0.13 3.50
N PHE A 145 14.53 1.05 3.63
CA PHE A 145 14.79 2.17 2.74
C PHE A 145 15.90 2.99 3.39
N GLU A 146 17.06 3.04 2.74
CA GLU A 146 18.16 3.95 3.08
C GLU A 146 17.80 5.41 2.79
#